data_AF-A0A4V3ANH0-F1
#
_entry.id   AF-A0A4V3ANH0-F1
#
_cell.length_a   1.000
_cell.length_b   1.000
_cell.length_c   1.000
_cell.angle_alpha   90.00
_cell.angle_beta   90.00
_cell.angle_gamma   90.00
#
_symmetry.space_group_name_H-M   'P 1'
#
loop_
_entity.id
_entity.type
_entity.pdbx_description
1 polymer ?
#
loop_
_entity_poly.entity_id
_entity_poly.type
_entity_poly.pdbx_seq_one_letter_code
_entity_poly.pdbx_strand_id
1 'polypeptide(L)' 'MASTPRRPVNPMDAAEALFKPAAKEAAPAVERPAVPNSRETVSLRIDSDVLSFFQEDGPGWQDRINDALRAAMLAKG' A
#
# COMPACT_ATOMS: atom_id res chain seq x y z
N MET A 1 30.44 15.84 57.45
CA MET A 1 29.99 15.28 56.16
C MET A 1 29.33 16.38 55.33
N ALA A 2 29.87 16.73 54.17
CA ALA A 2 29.21 17.66 53.24
C ALA A 2 28.26 16.84 52.34
N SER A 3 26.97 17.16 52.36
CA SER A 3 25.96 16.50 51.52
C SER A 3 25.75 17.34 50.27
N THR A 4 26.27 16.86 49.13
CA THR A 4 26.11 17.50 47.82
C THR A 4 24.65 17.40 47.37
N PRO A 5 23.97 18.51 47.03
CA PRO A 5 22.58 18.45 46.57
C PRO A 5 22.52 17.70 45.25
N ARG A 6 21.70 16.64 45.22
CA ARG A 6 21.47 15.78 44.06
C ARG A 6 20.94 16.62 42.89
N ARG A 7 21.59 16.45 41.73
CA ARG A 7 21.29 17.06 40.43
C ARG A 7 19.77 17.18 40.18
N PRO A 8 19.22 18.38 39.95
CA PRO A 8 17.84 18.53 39.52
C PRO A 8 17.70 17.90 38.12
N VAL A 9 16.59 17.17 37.93
CA VAL A 9 16.02 16.63 36.69
C VAL A 9 16.82 16.95 35.41
N ASN A 10 17.36 15.90 34.79
CA ASN A 10 18.22 16.01 33.62
C ASN A 10 17.43 16.64 32.45
N PRO A 11 17.85 17.80 31.90
CA PRO A 11 17.09 18.51 30.85
C PRO A 11 16.93 17.70 29.55
N MET A 12 17.75 16.67 29.36
CA MET A 12 17.65 15.73 28.24
C MET A 12 16.37 14.87 28.33
N ASP A 13 15.99 14.41 29.53
CA ASP A 13 14.79 13.57 29.71
C ASP A 13 13.50 14.37 29.44
N ALA A 14 13.49 15.67 29.81
CA ALA A 14 12.39 16.57 29.52
C ALA A 14 12.25 16.85 28.01
N ALA A 15 13.36 16.90 27.27
CA ALA A 15 13.35 17.08 25.82
C ALA A 15 12.85 15.82 25.11
N GLU A 16 13.27 14.62 25.51
CA GLU A 16 12.82 13.36 24.91
C GLU A 16 11.30 13.14 25.07
N ALA A 17 10.70 13.60 26.16
CA ALA A 17 9.25 13.54 26.37
C ALA A 17 8.46 14.41 25.38
N LEU A 18 9.03 15.54 24.95
CA LEU A 18 8.39 16.48 24.01
C LEU A 18 8.49 16.04 22.55
N PHE A 19 9.49 15.21 22.22
CA PHE A 19 9.77 14.78 20.84
C PHE A 19 9.40 13.31 20.55
N LYS A 20 8.73 12.61 21.47
CA LYS A 20 8.18 11.27 21.18
C LYS A 20 7.17 11.36 20.03
N PRO A 21 7.42 10.72 18.87
CA PRO A 21 6.46 10.72 17.79
C PRO A 21 5.26 9.87 18.23
N ALA A 22 4.09 10.50 18.37
CA ALA A 22 2.85 9.78 18.57
C ALA A 22 2.68 8.80 17.40
N ALA A 23 2.42 7.53 17.72
CA ALA A 23 2.09 6.52 16.72
C ALA A 23 0.92 7.06 15.89
N LYS A 24 1.16 7.23 14.59
CA LYS A 24 0.13 7.68 13.66
C LYS A 24 -0.97 6.62 13.67
N GLU A 25 -2.11 6.96 14.25
CA GLU A 25 -3.31 6.13 14.17
C GLU A 25 -3.56 5.83 12.69
N ALA A 26 -3.57 4.54 12.37
CA ALA A 26 -3.93 4.07 11.05
C ALA A 26 -5.36 4.54 10.80
N ALA A 27 -5.54 5.39 9.79
CA ALA A 27 -6.86 5.85 9.37
C ALA A 27 -7.77 4.63 9.17
N PRO A 28 -9.02 4.66 9.67
CA PRO A 28 -9.95 3.55 9.50
C PRO A 28 -10.06 3.23 8.02
N ALA A 29 -9.97 1.95 7.67
CA ALA A 29 -10.16 1.46 6.32
C ALA A 29 -11.51 2.01 5.83
N VAL A 30 -11.45 2.95 4.88
CA VAL A 30 -12.64 3.45 4.22
C VAL A 30 -13.20 2.27 3.46
N GLU A 31 -14.20 1.61 4.03
CA GLU A 31 -15.01 0.60 3.36
C GLU A 31 -15.75 1.31 2.23
N ARG A 32 -15.09 1.38 1.08
CA ARG A 32 -15.68 1.89 -0.14
C ARG A 32 -16.80 0.93 -0.53
N PRO A 33 -18.04 1.41 -0.72
CA PRO A 33 -19.15 0.58 -1.17
C PRO A 33 -18.71 -0.25 -2.37
N ALA A 34 -19.01 -1.55 -2.35
CA ALA A 34 -18.68 -2.46 -3.44
C ALA A 34 -19.36 -1.95 -4.72
N VAL A 35 -18.58 -1.26 -5.56
CA VAL A 35 -19.06 -0.75 -6.84
C VAL A 35 -19.44 -1.96 -7.69
N PRO A 36 -20.65 -2.02 -8.25
CA PRO A 36 -21.00 -3.10 -9.16
C PRO A 36 -20.02 -3.07 -10.35
N ASN A 37 -19.40 -4.22 -10.64
CA ASN A 37 -18.29 -4.40 -11.61
C ASN A 37 -16.91 -3.89 -11.16
N SER A 38 -16.59 -3.97 -9.86
CA SER A 38 -15.23 -3.75 -9.38
C SER A 38 -14.24 -4.76 -9.98
N ARG A 39 -13.06 -4.30 -10.37
CA ARG A 39 -11.94 -5.18 -10.75
C ARG A 39 -11.39 -5.85 -9.51
N GLU A 40 -11.18 -7.16 -9.58
CA GLU A 40 -10.59 -7.93 -8.48
C GLU A 40 -9.11 -8.21 -8.77
N THR A 41 -8.25 -7.98 -7.79
CA THR A 41 -6.83 -8.32 -7.88
C THR A 41 -6.65 -9.79 -7.58
N VAL A 42 -6.22 -10.56 -8.57
CA VAL A 42 -5.99 -11.99 -8.45
C VAL A 42 -4.56 -12.36 -8.84
N SER A 43 -4.02 -13.40 -8.21
CA SER A 43 -2.72 -13.98 -8.57
C SER A 43 -2.92 -15.02 -9.66
N LEU A 44 -2.62 -14.66 -10.91
CA LEU A 44 -2.67 -15.55 -12.09
C LEU A 44 -1.26 -15.79 -12.65
N ARG A 45 -0.99 -17.00 -13.14
CA ARG A 45 0.20 -17.28 -13.94
C ARG A 45 -0.08 -16.99 -15.41
N ILE A 46 0.77 -16.20 -16.03
CA ILE A 46 0.74 -15.84 -17.45
C ILE A 46 2.07 -16.26 -18.05
N ASP A 47 2.05 -16.81 -19.27
CA ASP A 47 3.25 -17.16 -20.00
C ASP A 47 4.12 -15.92 -20.29
N SER A 48 5.44 -16.08 -20.30
CA SER A 48 6.37 -14.95 -20.35
C SER A 48 6.34 -14.19 -21.68
N ASP A 49 6.08 -14.89 -22.78
CA ASP A 49 5.93 -14.31 -24.12
C ASP A 49 4.66 -13.47 -24.22
N VAL A 50 3.54 -13.98 -23.72
CA VAL A 50 2.26 -13.26 -23.63
C VAL A 50 2.43 -12.02 -22.76
N LEU A 51 3.04 -12.14 -21.59
CA LEU A 51 3.30 -11.00 -20.70
C LEU A 51 4.16 -9.93 -21.38
N SER A 52 5.21 -10.34 -22.08
CA SER A 52 6.13 -9.43 -22.77
C SER A 52 5.41 -8.67 -23.88
N PHE A 53 4.62 -9.38 -24.70
CA PHE A 53 3.82 -8.78 -25.76
C PHE A 53 2.95 -7.62 -25.26
N PHE A 54 2.22 -7.80 -24.16
CA PHE A 54 1.37 -6.73 -23.63
C PHE A 54 2.17 -5.58 -23.01
N GLN A 55 3.32 -5.86 -22.40
CA GLN A 55 4.20 -4.87 -21.77
C GLN A 55 4.96 -4.00 -22.77
N GLU A 56 5.30 -4.52 -23.95
CA GLU A 56 5.99 -3.78 -25.02
C GLU A 56 5.23 -2.52 -25.45
N ASP A 57 3.90 -2.60 -25.47
CA ASP A 57 3.00 -1.47 -25.77
C ASP A 57 2.93 -0.41 -24.65
N GLY A 58 3.70 -0.57 -23.56
CA GLY A 58 3.89 0.43 -22.51
C GLY A 58 2.79 0.45 -21.42
N PRO A 59 2.58 1.60 -20.74
CA PRO A 59 1.60 1.73 -19.65
C PRO A 59 0.19 1.27 -20.07
N GLY A 60 -0.56 0.69 -19.13
CA GLY A 60 -1.91 0.16 -19.40
C GLY A 60 -1.94 -1.28 -19.94
N TRP A 61 -0.81 -1.99 -19.96
CA TRP A 61 -0.75 -3.38 -20.42
C TRP A 61 -1.70 -4.33 -19.67
N GLN A 62 -1.95 -4.10 -18.38
CA GLN A 62 -2.91 -4.88 -17.61
C GLN A 62 -4.36 -4.66 -18.06
N ASP A 63 -4.71 -3.43 -18.45
CA ASP A 63 -6.02 -3.12 -19.02
C ASP A 63 -6.19 -3.83 -20.36
N ARG A 64 -5.16 -3.82 -21.21
CA ARG A 64 -5.18 -4.54 -22.50
C ARG A 64 -5.34 -6.05 -22.34
N ILE A 65 -4.66 -6.65 -21.36
CA ILE A 65 -4.88 -8.07 -21.02
C ILE A 65 -6.33 -8.31 -20.61
N ASN A 66 -6.88 -7.46 -19.75
CA ASN A 66 -8.26 -7.59 -19.31
C ASN A 66 -9.27 -7.43 -20.46
N ASP A 67 -9.01 -6.52 -21.41
CA ASP A 67 -9.85 -6.34 -22.60
C ASP A 67 -9.80 -7.55 -23.52
N ALA A 68 -8.62 -8.17 -23.71
CA ALA A 68 -8.48 -9.41 -24.45
C ALA A 68 -9.26 -10.56 -23.79
N LEU A 69 -9.22 -10.67 -22.46
CA LEU A 69 -10.02 -11.65 -21.71
C LEU A 69 -11.53 -11.42 -21.89
N ARG A 70 -11.98 -10.17 -21.87
CA ARG A 70 -13.39 -9.83 -22.14
C ARG A 70 -13.80 -10.17 -23.57
N ALA A 71 -12.96 -9.87 -24.56
CA ALA A 71 -13.22 -10.21 -25.95
C ALA A 71 -13.37 -11.74 -26.13
N ALA A 72 -12.51 -12.53 -25.48
CA ALA A 72 -12.63 -13.99 -25.48
C ALA A 72 -13.92 -14.49 -24.79
N MET A 73 -14.35 -13.85 -23.70
CA MET A 73 -15.61 -14.15 -23.02
C MET A 73 -16.82 -13.91 -23.93
N LEU A 74 -16.83 -12.78 -24.65
CA LEU A 74 -17.90 -12.43 -25.60
C LEU A 74 -17.91 -13.33 -26.83
N ALA A 75 -16.75 -13.74 -27.34
CA ALA A 75 -16.66 -14.63 -28.51
C ALA A 75 -17.12 -16.07 -28.21
N LYS A 76 -17.11 -16.47 -26.94
CA LYS A 76 -17.54 -17.79 -26.49
C LYS A 76 -19.03 -17.85 -26.11
N GLY A 77 -19.64 -16.71 -25.82
CA GLY A 77 -21.07 -16.58 -25.52
C GLY A 77 -21.90 -16.43 -26.79
#